data_AF-A0A536HHG1-F1
#
_entry.id   AF-A0A536HHG1-F1
#
_cell.length_a   1.000
_cell.length_b   1.000
_cell.length_c   1.000
_cell.angle_alpha   90.00
_cell.angle_beta   90.00
_cell.angle_gamma   90.00
#
_symmetry.space_group_name_H-M   'P 1'
#
loop_
_entity.id
_entity.type
_entity.pdbx_description
1 polymer ?
#
loop_
_entity_poly.entity_id
_entity_poly.type
_entity_poly.pdbx_seq_one_letter_code
_entity_poly.pdbx_strand_id
1 'polypeptide(L)'
;MEQALNKMPLSALQRRCAYELGMYQPQQPGDDRYCLEIFRRAIVDGDNEAWIALQEQFRDNVLYWLRCHAKRQEALQIETEQSYVDDTFARLWQWGRNRNLEFRSLAGALKSLHLCLNSSVIDHLRRYTFKERVPLPEYGLSSASLPEEKGYDRIALWKEIQRILTNPRERRVIF
;
A
#
# COMPACT_ATOMS: atom_id res chain seq x y z
N MET A 1 31.48 -9.70 11.87
CA MET A 1 30.43 -10.75 11.87
C MET A 1 29.51 -10.65 10.65
N GLU A 2 29.22 -9.46 10.10
CA GLU A 2 28.36 -9.28 8.90
C GLU A 2 28.84 -10.02 7.63
N GLN A 3 30.15 -10.14 7.42
CA GLN A 3 30.70 -10.86 6.25
C GLN A 3 30.34 -12.35 6.19
N ALA A 4 30.02 -12.98 7.32
CA ALA A 4 29.60 -14.39 7.34
C ALA A 4 28.12 -14.55 6.94
N LEU A 5 27.27 -13.58 7.27
CA LEU A 5 25.85 -13.61 6.94
C LEU A 5 25.63 -13.36 5.45
N ASN A 6 26.32 -12.39 4.84
CA ASN A 6 26.18 -12.10 3.40
C ASN A 6 26.64 -13.26 2.49
N LYS A 7 27.51 -14.15 2.99
CA LYS A 7 27.97 -15.35 2.25
C LYS A 7 27.14 -16.60 2.53
N MET A 8 26.20 -16.54 3.47
CA MET A 8 25.36 -17.67 3.81
C MET A 8 24.34 -17.94 2.67
N PRO A 9 24.13 -19.21 2.27
CA PRO A 9 23.13 -19.55 1.26
C PRO A 9 21.72 -19.20 1.76
N LEU A 10 20.85 -18.75 0.85
CA LEU A 10 19.48 -18.32 1.17
C LEU A 10 18.68 -19.42 1.88
N SER A 11 18.85 -20.68 1.50
CA SER A 11 18.20 -21.83 2.14
C SER A 11 18.62 -22.05 3.61
N ALA A 12 19.82 -21.63 3.99
CA ALA A 12 20.24 -21.65 5.39
C ALA A 12 19.68 -20.45 6.16
N LEU A 13 19.58 -19.28 5.51
CA LEU A 13 18.92 -18.10 6.08
C LEU A 13 17.42 -18.36 6.33
N GLN A 14 16.70 -18.94 5.37
CA GLN A 14 15.27 -19.26 5.50
C GLN A 14 15.02 -20.21 6.69
N ARG A 15 15.79 -21.30 6.79
CA ARG A 15 15.65 -22.25 7.91
C ARG A 15 15.88 -21.60 9.28
N ARG A 16 16.87 -20.72 9.40
CA ARG A 16 17.14 -20.00 10.65
C ARG A 16 16.06 -18.96 10.94
N CYS A 17 15.64 -18.21 9.93
CA CYS A 17 14.54 -17.25 10.04
C CYS A 17 13.22 -17.93 10.46
N ALA A 18 12.89 -19.11 9.92
CA ALA A 18 11.71 -19.87 10.33
C ALA A 18 11.77 -20.29 11.80
N TYR A 19 12.95 -20.71 12.28
CA TYR A 19 13.17 -21.02 13.69
C TYR A 19 13.02 -19.79 14.58
N GLU A 20 13.58 -18.66 14.19
CA GLU A 20 13.45 -17.37 14.90
C GLU A 20 12.01 -16.89 14.97
N LEU A 21 11.27 -16.96 13.86
CA LEU A 21 9.85 -16.57 13.82
C LEU A 21 8.99 -17.46 14.71
N GLY A 22 9.29 -18.76 14.80
CA GLY A 22 8.60 -19.67 15.71
C GLY A 22 8.89 -19.40 17.18
N MET A 23 10.06 -18.85 17.49
CA MET A 23 10.49 -18.48 18.85
C MET A 23 10.30 -16.99 19.15
N TYR A 24 9.73 -16.21 18.22
CA TYR A 24 9.67 -14.76 18.32
C TYR A 24 8.76 -14.34 19.48
N GLN A 25 9.40 -13.85 20.54
CA GLN A 25 8.73 -13.23 21.66
C GLN A 25 8.88 -11.71 21.55
N PRO A 26 7.78 -10.92 21.58
CA PRO A 26 7.84 -9.46 21.44
C PRO A 26 8.71 -8.73 22.47
N GLN A 27 9.20 -9.42 23.50
CA GLN A 27 9.98 -8.86 24.62
C GLN A 27 11.41 -9.41 24.73
N GLN A 28 11.82 -10.38 23.88
CA GLN A 28 13.22 -10.83 23.86
C GLN A 28 13.94 -10.35 22.60
N PRO A 29 15.21 -9.90 22.71
CA PRO A 29 16.05 -9.70 21.55
C PRO A 29 16.41 -11.07 20.95
N GLY A 30 15.52 -11.60 20.11
CA GLY A 30 15.82 -12.73 19.24
C GLY A 30 16.94 -12.37 18.27
N ASP A 31 17.63 -13.37 17.73
CA ASP A 31 18.65 -13.18 16.71
C ASP A 31 17.99 -12.90 15.34
N ASP A 32 17.31 -11.76 15.21
CA ASP A 32 16.55 -11.34 14.02
C ASP A 32 17.41 -11.15 12.74
N ARG A 33 18.71 -11.40 12.84
CA ARG A 33 19.72 -11.05 11.82
C ARG A 33 19.52 -11.85 10.53
N TYR A 34 19.04 -13.09 10.59
CA TYR A 34 18.88 -13.92 9.40
C TYR A 34 17.66 -13.50 8.59
N CYS A 35 16.52 -13.26 9.26
CA CYS A 35 15.36 -12.66 8.60
C CYS A 35 15.69 -11.28 8.02
N LEU A 36 16.40 -10.43 8.77
CA LEU A 36 16.82 -9.11 8.29
C LEU A 36 17.74 -9.18 7.08
N GLU A 37 18.65 -10.15 7.02
CA GLU A 37 19.52 -10.34 5.86
C GLU A 37 18.72 -10.75 4.61
N ILE A 38 17.67 -11.56 4.75
CA ILE A 38 16.75 -11.86 3.63
C ILE A 38 16.07 -10.57 3.15
N PHE A 39 15.55 -9.73 4.07
CA PHE A 39 14.98 -8.43 3.71
C PHE A 39 16.00 -7.51 3.03
N ARG A 40 17.24 -7.46 3.53
CA ARG A 40 18.31 -6.63 2.96
C ARG A 40 18.62 -7.05 1.53
N ARG A 41 18.91 -8.33 1.29
CA ARG A 41 19.24 -8.83 -0.05
C ARG A 41 18.08 -8.65 -1.03
N ALA A 42 16.86 -8.93 -0.58
CA ALA A 42 15.69 -8.80 -1.42
C ALA A 42 15.40 -7.33 -1.76
N ILE A 43 15.33 -6.43 -0.77
CA ILE A 43 14.88 -5.05 -0.97
C ILE A 43 15.99 -4.08 -1.37
N VAL A 44 17.16 -4.19 -0.73
CA VAL A 44 18.28 -3.26 -0.93
C VAL A 44 19.13 -3.69 -2.11
N ASP A 45 19.55 -4.96 -2.15
CA ASP A 45 20.40 -5.45 -3.25
C ASP A 45 19.58 -5.79 -4.51
N GLY A 46 18.26 -5.94 -4.38
CA GLY A 46 17.37 -6.29 -5.49
C GLY A 46 17.57 -7.72 -5.99
N ASP A 47 18.02 -8.63 -5.14
CA ASP A 47 18.22 -10.04 -5.47
C ASP A 47 16.86 -10.76 -5.61
N ASN A 48 16.58 -11.27 -6.81
CA ASN A 48 15.34 -11.98 -7.12
C ASN A 48 15.18 -13.29 -6.34
N GLU A 49 16.27 -14.03 -6.10
CA GLU A 49 16.20 -15.28 -5.33
C GLU A 49 15.91 -14.97 -3.86
N ALA A 50 16.51 -13.92 -3.32
CA ALA A 50 16.21 -13.44 -1.98
C ALA A 50 14.77 -12.93 -1.87
N TRP A 51 14.24 -12.32 -2.94
CA TRP A 51 12.84 -11.89 -3.00
C TRP A 51 11.86 -13.06 -2.97
N ILE A 52 12.10 -14.12 -3.75
CA ILE A 52 11.30 -15.35 -3.70
C ILE A 52 11.37 -15.95 -2.29
N ALA A 53 12.57 -16.06 -1.72
CA ALA A 53 12.77 -16.58 -0.38
C ALA A 53 12.01 -15.78 0.69
N LEU A 54 11.96 -14.45 0.56
CA LEU A 54 11.20 -13.56 1.42
C LEU A 54 9.70 -13.82 1.30
N GLN A 55 9.19 -13.92 0.07
CA GLN A 55 7.77 -14.19 -0.15
C GLN A 55 7.36 -15.52 0.46
N GLU A 56 8.11 -16.59 0.21
CA GLU A 56 7.86 -17.92 0.80
C GLU A 56 7.86 -17.87 2.33
N GLN A 57 8.84 -17.19 2.92
CA GLN A 57 9.03 -17.15 4.37
C GLN A 57 7.91 -16.39 5.11
N PHE A 58 7.36 -15.33 4.50
CA PHE A 58 6.40 -14.44 5.17
C PHE A 58 4.98 -14.52 4.60
N ARG A 59 4.73 -15.35 3.58
CA ARG A 59 3.40 -15.52 2.98
C ARG A 59 2.35 -15.90 4.01
N ASP A 60 2.65 -16.86 4.87
CA ASP A 60 1.70 -17.33 5.88
C ASP A 60 1.42 -16.26 6.94
N ASN A 61 2.40 -15.42 7.27
CA ASN A 61 2.18 -14.25 8.15
C ASN A 61 1.22 -13.25 7.52
N VAL A 62 1.38 -12.93 6.23
CA VAL A 62 0.49 -12.01 5.51
C VAL A 62 -0.92 -12.58 5.43
N LEU A 63 -1.05 -13.87 5.10
CA LEU A 63 -2.34 -14.56 5.08
C LEU A 63 -3.01 -14.55 6.47
N TYR A 64 -2.25 -14.83 7.52
CA TYR A 64 -2.75 -14.78 8.88
C TYR A 64 -3.27 -13.38 9.25
N TRP A 65 -2.50 -12.33 8.97
CA TRP A 65 -2.93 -10.95 9.23
C TRP A 65 -4.17 -10.56 8.43
N LEU A 66 -4.27 -10.97 7.16
CA LEU A 66 -5.47 -10.76 6.34
C LEU A 66 -6.69 -11.45 6.96
N ARG A 67 -6.52 -12.68 7.46
CA ARG A 67 -7.58 -13.44 8.12
C ARG A 67 -8.03 -12.82 9.45
N CYS A 68 -7.13 -12.13 10.14
CA CYS A 68 -7.44 -11.38 11.36
C CYS A 68 -7.87 -9.93 11.10
N HIS A 69 -7.86 -9.47 9.85
CA HIS A 69 -8.13 -8.07 9.52
C HIS A 69 -9.61 -7.70 9.74
N ALA A 70 -9.86 -6.52 10.30
CA ALA A 70 -11.22 -6.08 10.66
C ALA A 70 -12.18 -6.02 9.47
N LYS A 71 -11.66 -5.68 8.27
CA LYS A 71 -12.43 -5.60 7.01
C LYS A 71 -12.30 -6.82 6.11
N ARG A 72 -11.96 -7.98 6.70
CA ARG A 72 -11.72 -9.21 5.92
C ARG A 72 -12.92 -9.58 5.06
N GLN A 73 -14.13 -9.53 5.62
CA GLN A 73 -15.32 -10.00 4.92
C GLN A 73 -15.55 -9.18 3.65
N GLU A 74 -15.51 -7.85 3.74
CA GLU A 74 -15.67 -6.95 2.60
C GLU A 74 -14.53 -7.10 1.61
N ALA A 75 -13.29 -7.26 2.09
CA ALA A 75 -12.12 -7.46 1.23
C ALA A 75 -12.26 -8.73 0.36
N LEU A 76 -12.73 -9.83 0.96
CA LEU A 76 -12.90 -11.11 0.27
C LEU A 76 -14.13 -11.18 -0.64
N GLN A 77 -15.05 -10.21 -0.59
CA GLN A 77 -16.08 -10.05 -1.61
C GLN A 77 -15.52 -9.45 -2.91
N ILE A 78 -14.40 -8.72 -2.82
CA ILE A 78 -13.81 -7.99 -3.94
C ILE A 78 -12.75 -8.85 -4.64
N GLU A 79 -11.83 -9.42 -3.86
CA GLU A 79 -10.64 -10.11 -4.37
C GLU A 79 -10.28 -11.34 -3.51
N THR A 80 -9.48 -12.24 -4.07
CA THR A 80 -9.05 -13.47 -3.37
C THR A 80 -7.95 -13.20 -2.35
N GLU A 81 -7.78 -14.11 -1.35
CA GLU A 81 -6.68 -14.01 -0.38
C GLU A 81 -5.31 -13.89 -1.08
N GLN A 82 -5.09 -14.65 -2.16
CA GLN A 82 -3.84 -14.65 -2.91
C GLN A 82 -3.56 -13.29 -3.57
N SER A 83 -4.59 -12.65 -4.15
CA SER A 83 -4.49 -11.32 -4.77
C SER A 83 -3.96 -10.27 -3.78
N TYR A 84 -4.48 -10.27 -2.55
CA TYR A 84 -4.00 -9.37 -1.49
C TYR A 84 -2.57 -9.68 -1.03
N VAL A 85 -2.18 -10.95 -0.98
CA VAL A 85 -0.80 -11.35 -0.66
C VAL A 85 0.16 -10.82 -1.74
N ASP A 86 -0.17 -11.04 -3.01
CA ASP A 86 0.64 -10.61 -4.14
C ASP A 86 0.77 -9.09 -4.18
N ASP A 87 -0.34 -8.36 -4.01
CA ASP A 87 -0.35 -6.89 -3.94
C ASP A 87 0.46 -6.34 -2.77
N THR A 88 0.45 -7.04 -1.63
CA THR A 88 1.22 -6.65 -0.44
C THR A 88 2.71 -6.70 -0.74
N PHE A 89 3.19 -7.80 -1.33
CA PHE A 89 4.60 -7.94 -1.69
C PHE A 89 4.97 -7.03 -2.86
N ALA A 90 4.13 -6.91 -3.90
CA ALA A 90 4.38 -5.99 -5.01
C ALA A 90 4.54 -4.55 -4.52
N ARG A 91 3.73 -4.11 -3.56
CA ARG A 91 3.86 -2.79 -2.95
C ARG A 91 5.13 -2.65 -2.12
N LEU A 92 5.48 -3.66 -1.33
CA LEU A 92 6.73 -3.64 -0.56
C LEU A 92 7.94 -3.50 -1.49
N TRP A 93 7.96 -4.22 -2.62
CA TRP A 93 9.01 -4.12 -3.63
C TRP A 93 9.11 -2.71 -4.21
N GLN A 94 7.99 -2.15 -4.66
CA GLN A 94 7.94 -0.78 -5.19
C GLN A 94 8.40 0.24 -4.15
N TRP A 95 7.97 0.10 -2.90
CA TRP A 95 8.34 1.01 -1.82
C TRP A 95 9.83 0.92 -1.49
N GLY A 96 10.37 -0.30 -1.44
CA GLY A 96 11.77 -0.60 -1.25
C GLY A 96 12.67 0.08 -2.27
N ARG A 97 12.36 -0.10 -3.56
CA ARG A 97 13.14 0.48 -4.66
C ARG A 97 13.09 2.01 -4.70
N ASN A 98 11.97 2.60 -4.29
CA ASN A 98 11.77 4.05 -4.38
C ASN A 98 12.36 4.83 -3.20
N ARG A 99 12.63 4.18 -2.06
CA ARG A 99 13.01 4.86 -0.81
C ARG A 99 14.33 4.42 -0.18
N ASN A 100 15.09 3.53 -0.81
CA ASN A 100 16.31 2.94 -0.22
C ASN A 100 16.06 2.48 1.23
N LEU A 101 15.03 1.66 1.41
CA LEU A 101 14.62 1.24 2.75
C LEU A 101 15.69 0.38 3.40
N GLU A 102 16.17 0.84 4.55
CA GLU A 102 17.01 0.02 5.44
C GLU A 102 16.20 -0.41 6.66
N PHE A 103 16.13 -1.71 6.88
CA PHE A 103 15.47 -2.27 8.05
C PHE A 103 16.49 -2.50 9.17
N ARG A 104 16.34 -1.75 10.27
CA ARG A 104 17.21 -1.87 11.45
C ARG A 104 16.74 -2.93 12.46
N SER A 105 15.51 -3.42 12.32
CA SER A 105 14.92 -4.47 13.17
C SER A 105 13.85 -5.25 12.41
N LEU A 106 13.67 -6.52 12.76
CA LEU A 106 12.64 -7.37 12.13
C LEU A 106 11.24 -6.80 12.42
N ALA A 107 11.01 -6.30 13.63
CA ALA A 107 9.77 -5.59 13.97
C ALA A 107 9.46 -4.42 13.01
N GLY A 108 10.48 -3.65 12.61
CA GLY A 108 10.33 -2.57 11.62
C GLY A 108 9.99 -3.09 10.21
N ALA A 109 10.63 -4.19 9.80
CA ALA A 109 10.34 -4.85 8.53
C ALA A 109 8.91 -5.43 8.49
N LEU A 110 8.50 -6.16 9.52
CA LEU A 110 7.15 -6.72 9.65
C LEU A 110 6.09 -5.63 9.73
N LYS A 111 6.34 -4.54 10.45
CA LYS A 111 5.44 -3.38 10.49
C LYS A 111 5.24 -2.78 9.10
N SER A 112 6.32 -2.71 8.31
CA SER A 112 6.26 -2.20 6.94
C SER A 112 5.46 -3.11 6.02
N LEU A 113 5.67 -4.42 6.12
CA LEU A 113 4.90 -5.42 5.38
C LEU A 113 3.41 -5.37 5.77
N HIS A 114 3.10 -5.25 7.06
CA HIS A 114 1.74 -5.11 7.55
C HIS A 114 1.09 -3.80 7.09
N LEU A 115 1.84 -2.70 7.00
CA LEU A 115 1.35 -1.45 6.42
C LEU A 115 1.02 -1.59 4.93
N CYS A 116 1.83 -2.36 4.18
CA CYS A 116 1.56 -2.67 2.78
C CYS A 116 0.24 -3.44 2.63
N LEU A 117 0.01 -4.46 3.46
CA LEU A 117 -1.26 -5.22 3.47
C LEU A 117 -2.47 -4.32 3.75
N ASN A 118 -2.40 -3.53 4.82
CA ASN A 118 -3.49 -2.61 5.19
C ASN A 118 -3.79 -1.61 4.06
N SER A 119 -2.75 -1.09 3.41
CA SER A 119 -2.89 -0.17 2.29
C SER A 119 -3.57 -0.84 1.09
N SER A 120 -3.16 -2.08 0.75
CA SER A 120 -3.77 -2.84 -0.35
C SER A 120 -5.25 -3.13 -0.08
N VAL A 121 -5.61 -3.55 1.14
CA VAL A 121 -7.03 -3.78 1.52
C VAL A 121 -7.85 -2.49 1.41
N ILE A 122 -7.36 -1.37 1.94
CA ILE A 122 -8.06 -0.09 1.90
C ILE A 122 -8.21 0.42 0.46
N ASP A 123 -7.16 0.29 -0.36
CA ASP A 123 -7.18 0.74 -1.75
C ASP A 123 -8.19 -0.04 -2.59
N HIS A 124 -8.28 -1.36 -2.40
CA HIS A 124 -9.30 -2.19 -3.06
C HIS A 124 -10.72 -1.81 -2.65
N LEU A 125 -10.97 -1.68 -1.33
CA LEU A 125 -12.26 -1.22 -0.84
C LEU A 125 -12.64 0.15 -1.41
N ARG A 126 -11.70 1.10 -1.44
CA ARG A 126 -11.93 2.43 -2.00
C ARG A 126 -12.27 2.35 -3.49
N ARG A 127 -11.55 1.55 -4.28
CA ARG A 127 -11.81 1.36 -5.71
C ARG A 127 -13.16 0.71 -5.97
N TYR A 128 -13.52 -0.28 -5.16
CA TYR A 128 -14.80 -0.97 -5.26
C TYR A 128 -15.97 -0.04 -4.91
N THR A 129 -15.92 0.67 -3.77
CA THR A 129 -16.95 1.66 -3.41
C THR A 129 -17.04 2.77 -4.44
N PHE A 130 -15.92 3.19 -5.04
CA PHE A 130 -15.94 4.20 -6.10
C PHE A 130 -16.61 3.69 -7.38
N LYS A 131 -16.42 2.43 -7.75
CA LYS A 131 -17.12 1.80 -8.89
C LYS A 131 -18.62 1.64 -8.65
N GLU A 132 -19.04 1.39 -7.42
CA GLU A 132 -20.46 1.30 -7.04
C GLU A 132 -21.16 2.66 -6.94
N ARG A 133 -20.42 3.78 -6.88
CA ARG A 133 -21.03 5.10 -6.94
C ARG A 133 -21.63 5.30 -8.33
N VAL A 134 -22.96 5.33 -8.37
CA VAL A 134 -23.80 5.69 -9.52
C VAL A 134 -23.17 6.89 -10.23
N PRO A 135 -23.04 6.87 -11.58
CA PRO A 135 -22.65 8.06 -12.33
C PRO A 135 -23.48 9.23 -11.83
N LEU A 136 -22.84 10.37 -11.54
CA LEU A 136 -23.59 11.58 -11.28
C LEU A 136 -24.62 11.69 -12.41
N PRO A 137 -25.92 11.94 -12.12
CA PRO A 137 -26.87 12.25 -13.16
C PRO A 137 -26.17 13.28 -14.03
N GLU A 138 -26.10 13.04 -15.33
CA GLU A 138 -25.86 14.11 -16.28
C GLU A 138 -27.03 15.06 -16.07
N TYR A 139 -26.92 15.95 -15.07
CA TYR A 139 -27.57 17.24 -15.12
C TYR A 139 -27.16 17.71 -16.48
N GLY A 140 -28.14 17.83 -17.38
CA GLY A 140 -27.93 18.24 -18.74
C GLY A 140 -27.21 19.58 -18.77
N LEU A 141 -25.88 19.54 -18.61
CA LEU A 141 -24.94 20.14 -19.50
C LEU A 141 -25.24 19.48 -20.85
N SER A 142 -26.43 19.80 -21.37
CA SER A 142 -26.58 20.08 -22.77
C SER A 142 -25.29 20.78 -23.12
N SER A 143 -24.61 20.26 -24.12
CA SER A 143 -23.78 21.07 -24.98
C SER A 143 -24.65 22.24 -25.51
N ALA A 144 -25.09 23.11 -24.60
CA ALA A 144 -25.48 24.47 -24.84
C ALA A 144 -24.19 25.01 -25.43
N SER A 145 -24.20 24.99 -26.75
CA SER A 145 -23.13 25.32 -27.67
C SER A 145 -22.08 26.12 -26.93
N LEU A 146 -21.01 25.44 -26.46
CA LEU A 146 -19.86 26.17 -25.96
C LEU A 146 -19.50 27.09 -27.12
N PRO A 147 -19.67 28.42 -26.99
CA PRO A 147 -19.37 29.30 -28.09
C PRO A 147 -17.91 29.03 -28.43
N GLU A 148 -17.65 28.71 -29.69
CA GLU A 148 -16.31 28.56 -30.23
C GLU A 148 -15.37 29.59 -29.60
N GLU A 149 -14.25 29.11 -29.07
CA GLU A 149 -13.18 29.83 -28.38
C GLU A 149 -13.17 31.35 -28.60
N LYS A 150 -14.01 32.08 -27.86
CA LYS A 150 -13.79 33.50 -27.56
C LYS A 150 -13.46 33.55 -26.09
N GLY A 151 -12.20 33.87 -25.79
CA GLY A 151 -11.61 33.84 -24.46
C GLY A 151 -12.60 34.29 -23.40
N TYR A 152 -13.02 33.32 -22.58
CA TYR A 152 -13.88 33.59 -21.43
C TYR A 152 -13.14 34.57 -20.51
N ASP A 153 -13.70 35.76 -20.33
CA ASP A 153 -13.22 36.68 -19.31
C ASP A 153 -13.51 36.07 -17.93
N ARG A 154 -12.49 35.42 -17.36
CA ARG A 154 -12.55 34.76 -16.05
C ARG A 154 -13.02 35.73 -14.96
N ILE A 155 -12.77 37.03 -15.10
CA ILE A 155 -13.18 38.04 -14.13
C ILE A 155 -14.69 38.28 -14.23
N ALA A 156 -15.23 38.33 -15.45
CA ALA A 156 -16.67 38.46 -15.67
C ALA A 156 -17.44 37.21 -15.19
N LEU A 157 -16.94 36.02 -15.48
CA LEU A 157 -17.52 34.77 -15.00
C LEU A 157 -17.51 34.69 -13.47
N TRP A 158 -16.39 35.08 -12.85
CA TRP A 158 -16.28 35.09 -11.39
C TRP A 158 -17.25 36.05 -10.71
N LYS A 159 -17.49 37.22 -11.31
CA LYS A 159 -18.49 38.18 -10.81
C LYS A 159 -19.91 37.62 -10.86
N GLU A 160 -20.26 36.88 -11.90
CA GLU A 160 -21.59 36.29 -12.01
C GLU A 160 -21.79 35.14 -11.01
N ILE A 161 -20.75 34.32 -10.80
CA ILE A 161 -20.75 33.30 -9.74
C ILE A 161 -20.94 33.97 -8.38
N GLN A 162 -20.21 35.05 -8.08
CA GLN A 162 -20.38 35.79 -6.81
C GLN A 162 -21.78 36.37 -6.63
N ARG A 163 -22.48 36.71 -7.72
CA ARG A 163 -23.85 37.23 -7.69
C ARG A 163 -24.88 36.15 -7.34
N ILE A 164 -24.64 34.92 -7.77
CA ILE A 164 -25.52 33.76 -7.49
C ILE A 164 -25.35 33.29 -6.04
N LEU A 165 -24.12 33.37 -5.51
CA LEU A 165 -23.77 32.98 -4.14
C LEU A 165 -24.27 34.00 -3.13
N THR A 166 -25.56 33.87 -2.81
CA THR A 166 -26.30 34.76 -1.92
C THR A 166 -26.10 34.36 -0.46
N ASN A 167 -25.68 33.11 -0.20
CA ASN A 167 -25.51 32.59 1.15
C ASN A 167 -24.06 32.78 1.67
N PRO A 168 -23.87 33.37 2.88
CA PRO A 168 -22.55 33.49 3.48
C PRO A 168 -21.84 32.15 3.71
N ARG A 169 -22.57 31.03 3.83
CA ARG A 169 -21.98 29.69 3.97
C ARG A 169 -21.38 29.17 2.67
N GLU A 170 -21.99 29.47 1.53
CA GLU A 170 -21.49 29.05 0.21
C GLU A 170 -20.20 29.80 -0.14
N ARG A 171 -20.10 31.07 0.28
CA ARG A 171 -18.88 31.88 0.10
C ARG A 171 -17.66 31.32 0.83
N ARG A 172 -17.84 30.57 1.93
CA ARG A 172 -16.72 29.99 2.71
C ARG A 172 -16.09 28.75 2.09
N VAL A 173 -16.74 28.11 1.11
CA VAL A 173 -16.25 26.88 0.47
C VAL A 173 -15.30 27.20 -0.68
N ILE A 174 -15.31 28.45 -1.17
CA ILE A 174 -14.67 28.88 -2.41
C ILE A 174 -13.40 29.71 -2.15
N PHE A 175 -13.21 30.20 -0.93
CA PHE A 175 -11.97 30.81 -0.44
C PHE A 175 -11.24 29.84 0.48
#